data_AF-S2LCU9-F1
#
_entry.id   AF-S2LCU9-F1
#
_cell.length_a   1.000
_cell.length_b   1.000
_cell.length_c   1.000
_cell.angle_alpha   90.00
_cell.angle_beta   90.00
_cell.angle_gamma   90.00
#
_symmetry.space_group_name_H-M   'P 1'
#
loop_
_entity.id
_entity.type
_entity.pdbx_description
1 polymer ?
#
loop_
_entity_poly.entity_id
_entity_poly.type
_entity_poly.pdbx_seq_one_letter_code
_entity_poly.pdbx_strand_id
1 'polypeptide(L)'
;MLLDLIDADRQQLSLLDAPQSDAERQRSQKLMGVMDNLNNRMGRGTVKLGTPCPGAAWHLRCANRTPCWSTRWEEIPRAKAL
;
A
#
# COMPACT_ATOMS: atom_id res chain seq x y z
N MET A 1 -4.94 5.66 -10.76
CA MET A 1 -5.29 7.10 -10.79
C MET A 1 -4.51 7.78 -9.66
N LEU A 2 -3.71 8.80 -9.95
CA LEU A 2 -2.82 9.51 -8.99
C LEU A 2 -3.45 10.85 -8.57
N LEU A 3 -4.65 10.82 -7.98
CA LEU A 3 -5.36 12.07 -7.63
C LEU A 3 -4.82 12.75 -6.36
N ASP A 4 -4.05 12.03 -5.54
CA ASP A 4 -3.59 12.51 -4.23
C ASP A 4 -2.12 12.97 -4.23
N LEU A 5 -1.53 13.22 -5.40
CA LEU A 5 -0.20 13.80 -5.47
C LEU A 5 -0.27 15.29 -5.09
N ILE A 6 0.27 15.60 -3.93
CA ILE A 6 0.42 16.95 -3.39
C ILE A 6 1.90 17.29 -3.28
N ASP A 7 2.20 18.58 -3.33
CA ASP A 7 3.56 19.07 -3.16
C ASP A 7 4.08 18.73 -1.74
N ALA A 8 5.32 18.26 -1.66
CA ALA A 8 5.91 17.79 -0.40
C ALA A 8 6.05 18.90 0.65
N ASP A 9 6.13 20.16 0.23
CA ASP A 9 6.21 21.31 1.12
C ASP A 9 4.83 21.91 1.44
N ARG A 10 3.77 21.45 0.76
CA ARG A 10 2.38 21.94 0.93
C ARG A 10 1.39 20.83 1.25
N GLN A 11 1.84 19.79 1.93
CA GLN A 11 0.97 18.71 2.36
C GLN A 11 0.04 19.17 3.50
N GLN A 12 -1.27 19.10 3.25
CA GLN A 12 -2.27 19.24 4.32
C GLN A 12 -2.27 17.96 5.15
N LEU A 13 -2.01 18.10 6.45
CA LEU A 13 -2.02 17.00 7.40
C LEU A 13 -3.45 16.70 7.88
N SER A 14 -3.71 15.45 8.26
CA SER A 14 -4.94 15.12 8.99
C SER A 14 -4.91 15.75 10.38
N LEU A 15 -6.09 15.93 10.99
CA LEU A 15 -6.22 16.52 12.33
C LEU A 15 -5.35 15.82 13.39
N LEU A 16 -5.11 14.52 13.22
CA LEU A 16 -4.37 13.69 14.17
C LEU A 16 -2.88 13.50 13.81
N ASP A 17 -2.44 14.00 12.66
CA ASP A 17 -1.06 13.82 12.22
C ASP A 17 -0.16 14.90 12.83
N ALA A 18 0.97 14.47 13.40
CA ALA A 18 2.02 15.40 13.82
C ALA A 18 2.80 15.88 12.59
N PRO A 19 3.17 17.18 12.53
CA PRO A 19 4.03 17.67 11.48
C PRO A 19 5.38 16.95 11.54
N GLN A 20 5.81 16.40 10.40
CA GLN A 20 7.10 15.76 10.27
C GLN A 20 8.22 16.80 10.45
N SER A 21 9.24 16.48 11.23
CA SER A 21 10.41 17.36 11.39
C SER A 21 11.26 17.40 10.11
N ASP A 22 12.02 18.48 9.91
CA ASP A 22 12.92 18.60 8.76
C ASP A 22 13.95 17.46 8.69
N ALA A 23 14.41 16.98 9.85
CA ALA A 23 15.34 15.85 9.94
C ALA A 23 14.73 14.56 9.39
N GLU A 24 13.46 14.30 9.70
CA GLU A 24 12.73 13.14 9.19
C GLU A 24 12.44 13.28 7.70
N ARG A 25 12.11 14.49 7.22
CA ARG A 25 11.92 14.76 5.78
C ARG A 25 13.20 14.48 5.01
N GLN A 26 14.34 14.97 5.50
CA GLN A 26 15.65 14.76 4.88
C GLN A 26 16.04 13.27 4.85
N ARG A 27 15.72 12.52 5.90
CA ARG A 27 15.94 11.07 5.96
C ARG A 27 15.10 10.33 4.93
N SER A 28 13.81 10.70 4.81
CA SER A 28 12.89 10.12 3.83
C SER A 28 13.36 10.37 2.38
N GLN A 29 13.77 11.59 2.06
CA GLN A 29 14.32 11.94 0.74
C GLN A 29 15.56 11.11 0.39
N LYS A 30 16.50 10.94 1.33
CA LYS A 30 17.69 10.10 1.14
C LYS A 30 17.31 8.64 0.89
N LEU A 31 16.35 8.11 1.65
CA LEU A 31 15.87 6.74 1.49
C LEU A 31 15.24 6.52 0.10
N MET A 32 14.37 7.43 -0.33
CA MET A 32 13.72 7.38 -1.65
C MET A 32 14.77 7.44 -2.77
N GLY A 33 15.75 8.34 -2.68
CA GLY A 33 16.83 8.43 -3.68
C GLY A 33 17.69 7.16 -3.77
N VAL A 34 17.97 6.51 -2.65
CA VAL A 34 18.68 5.21 -2.65
C VAL A 34 17.84 4.13 -3.32
N MET A 35 16.54 4.08 -3.02
CA MET A 35 15.62 3.11 -3.63
C MET A 35 15.51 3.30 -5.14
N ASP A 36 15.44 4.55 -5.61
CA ASP A 36 15.42 4.89 -7.03
C ASP A 36 16.74 4.52 -7.72
N ASN A 37 17.88 4.81 -7.09
CA ASN A 37 19.19 4.41 -7.62
C ASN A 37 19.29 2.88 -7.80
N LEU A 38 18.81 2.14 -6.81
CA LEU A 38 18.83 0.68 -6.83
C LEU A 38 17.92 0.13 -7.93
N ASN A 39 16.71 0.67 -8.07
CA ASN A 39 15.78 0.32 -9.14
C ASN A 39 16.32 0.69 -10.53
N ASN A 40 17.05 1.79 -10.68
CA ASN A 40 17.67 2.15 -11.96
C ASN A 40 18.83 1.20 -12.33
N ARG A 41 19.63 0.77 -11.36
CA ARG A 41 20.79 -0.11 -11.60
C ARG A 41 20.43 -1.57 -11.79
N MET A 42 19.47 -2.08 -11.02
CA MET A 42 19.14 -3.52 -10.97
C MET A 42 17.88 -3.88 -11.75
N GLY A 43 17.23 -2.90 -12.38
CA GLY A 43 15.98 -3.10 -13.11
C GLY A 43 14.76 -2.55 -12.39
N ARG A 44 13.80 -2.07 -13.17
CA ARG A 44 12.64 -1.35 -12.65
C ARG A 44 11.80 -2.23 -11.72
N GLY A 45 11.67 -1.81 -10.47
CA GLY A 45 10.85 -2.49 -9.48
C GLY A 45 11.54 -3.67 -8.79
N THR A 46 12.88 -3.70 -8.79
CA THR A 46 13.68 -4.62 -7.97
C THR A 46 13.41 -4.41 -6.48
N VAL A 47 13.26 -3.16 -6.04
CA VAL A 47 12.82 -2.81 -4.69
C VAL A 47 11.50 -2.05 -4.74
N LYS A 48 10.50 -2.61 -4.06
CA LYS A 48 9.14 -2.05 -3.94
C LYS A 48 8.75 -2.05 -2.47
N LEU A 49 8.10 -0.97 -2.03
CA LEU A 49 7.54 -0.87 -0.69
C LEU A 49 6.04 -1.16 -0.74
N GLY A 50 5.56 -2.01 0.18
CA GLY A 50 4.13 -2.18 0.47
C GLY A 50 3.24 -2.71 -0.66
N THR A 51 3.79 -3.01 -1.84
CA THR A 51 3.00 -3.49 -2.98
C THR A 51 2.94 -5.02 -2.96
N PRO A 52 1.75 -5.63 -3.02
CA PRO A 52 1.63 -7.07 -3.23
C PRO A 52 2.30 -7.46 -4.55
N CYS A 53 3.25 -8.40 -4.49
CA CYS A 53 3.91 -8.96 -5.66
C CYS A 53 3.68 -10.48 -5.68
N PRO A 54 3.52 -11.12 -6.86
CA PRO A 54 3.53 -12.57 -6.95
C PRO A 54 4.79 -13.14 -6.29
N GLY A 55 4.63 -14.05 -5.33
CA GLY A 55 5.74 -14.66 -4.60
C GLY A 55 6.32 -13.85 -3.43
N ALA A 56 5.75 -12.69 -3.07
CA ALA A 56 6.16 -11.96 -1.88
C ALA A 56 5.81 -12.73 -0.59
N ALA A 57 6.77 -12.85 0.33
CA ALA A 57 6.58 -13.54 1.61
C ALA A 57 5.47 -12.90 2.49
N TRP A 58 5.19 -11.61 2.27
CA TRP A 58 4.16 -10.83 2.96
C TRP A 58 2.84 -10.74 2.17
N HIS A 59 2.48 -11.78 1.41
CA HIS A 59 1.18 -11.82 0.75
C HIS A 59 0.03 -11.74 1.77
N LEU A 60 -1.04 -11.01 1.44
CA LEU A 60 -2.19 -10.87 2.34
C LEU A 60 -2.80 -12.26 2.60
N ARG A 61 -2.65 -12.75 3.84
CA ARG A 61 -3.19 -14.06 4.25
C ARG A 61 -4.69 -13.94 4.54
N CYS A 62 -5.51 -14.18 3.52
CA CYS A 62 -6.98 -14.15 3.62
C CYS A 62 -7.59 -15.44 4.20
N ALA A 63 -6.88 -16.16 5.10
CA ALA A 63 -7.31 -17.49 5.55
C ALA A 63 -8.63 -17.48 6.35
N ASN A 64 -8.96 -16.35 6.99
CA ASN A 64 -10.20 -16.17 7.76
C ASN A 64 -11.15 -15.17 7.10
N ARG A 65 -11.07 -15.00 5.77
CA ARG A 65 -11.96 -14.06 5.08
C ARG A 65 -13.38 -14.61 5.10
N THR A 66 -14.32 -13.84 5.66
CA THR A 66 -15.74 -14.16 5.57
C THR A 66 -16.23 -14.08 4.12
N PRO A 67 -17.26 -14.85 3.75
CA PRO A 67 -17.81 -14.76 2.41
C PRO A 67 -18.43 -13.37 2.18
N CYS A 68 -18.30 -12.88 0.96
CA CYS A 68 -18.77 -11.57 0.52
C CYS A 68 -20.27 -11.59 0.20
N TRP A 69 -21.12 -11.80 1.20
CA TRP A 69 -22.57 -11.96 1.02
C TRP A 69 -23.26 -10.78 0.33
N SER A 70 -22.74 -9.56 0.49
CA SER A 70 -23.33 -8.34 -0.07
C SER A 70 -22.83 -7.99 -1.47
N THR A 71 -21.68 -8.52 -1.88
CA THR A 71 -21.01 -8.11 -3.13
C THR A 71 -20.81 -9.26 -4.11
N ARG A 72 -21.05 -10.52 -3.69
CA ARG A 72 -20.89 -11.71 -4.52
C ARG A 72 -22.02 -12.70 -4.32
N TRP A 73 -22.84 -12.85 -5.35
CA TRP A 73 -23.99 -13.76 -5.35
C TRP A 73 -23.58 -15.23 -5.19
N GLU A 74 -22.42 -15.65 -5.71
CA GLU A 74 -21.95 -17.04 -5.56
C GLU A 74 -21.59 -17.40 -4.12
N GLU A 75 -21.30 -16.41 -3.28
CA GLU A 75 -20.88 -16.61 -1.89
C GLU A 75 -22.06 -16.63 -0.91
N ILE A 76 -23.31 -16.47 -1.40
CA ILE A 76 -24.54 -16.48 -0.58
C ILE A 76 -24.96 -17.93 -0.24
N PRO A 77 -25.22 -18.26 1.04
CA PRO A 77 -25.67 -19.59 1.44
C PRO A 77 -26.99 -20.01 0.77
N ARG A 78 -27.08 -21.25 0.30
CA ARG A 78 -28.33 -21.81 -0.26
C ARG A 78 -29.20 -22.38 0.87
N ALA A 79 -30.46 -21.94 0.93
CA ALA A 79 -31.44 -22.53 1.83
C ALA A 79 -31.81 -23.95 1.39
N LYS A 80 -31.93 -24.88 2.34
CA LYS A 80 -32.54 -26.20 2.13
C LYS A 80 -33.90 -26.20 2.83
N ALA A 81 -34.93 -26.66 2.13
CA ALA A 81 -36.23 -26.94 2.75
C ALA A 81 -36.16 -28.29 3.48
N LEU A 82 -36.75 -28.36 4.67
CA LEU A 82 -36.95 -29.59 5.46
C LEU A 82 -38.15 -30.37 4.92
#